data_AF-A0AAN8D0L6-F1
#
_entry.id   AF-A0AAN8D0L6-F1
#
_cell.length_a   1.000
_cell.length_b   1.000
_cell.length_c   1.000
_cell.angle_alpha   90.00
_cell.angle_beta   90.00
_cell.angle_gamma   90.00
#
_symmetry.space_group_name_H-M   'P 1'
#
loop_
_entity.id
_entity.type
_entity.pdbx_description
1 polymer ?
#
loop_
_entity_poly.entity_id
_entity_poly.type
_entity_poly.pdbx_seq_one_letter_code
_entity_poly.pdbx_strand_id
1 'polypeptide(L)'
;CQPASLACEKLLRPVDKAPDLSGRWYVIACVWQMIDRVLSPSVHVVEVTSKETPHFYDFIVKAKIYGLCGNEIQRFFLENNKLFDVDSNNASHGVPDVLLQTGCPDCIVSEGPFPSNTHNF
;
A
#
# COMPACT_ATOMS: atom_id res chain seq x y z
N CYS A 1 -22.15 23.46 7.38
CA CYS A 1 -20.87 22.75 7.16
C CYS A 1 -20.59 21.89 8.38
N GLN A 2 -20.58 20.55 8.26
CA GLN A 2 -20.13 19.68 9.35
C GLN A 2 -18.60 19.75 9.47
N PRO A 3 -18.05 19.66 10.69
CA PRO A 3 -16.61 19.75 10.89
C PRO A 3 -15.95 18.51 10.29
N ALA A 4 -15.02 18.74 9.36
CA ALA A 4 -14.20 17.70 8.74
C ALA A 4 -13.47 16.82 9.78
N SER A 5 -13.27 17.30 11.01
CA SER A 5 -12.62 16.56 12.09
C SER A 5 -13.31 15.23 12.40
N LEU A 6 -14.65 15.20 12.49
CA LEU A 6 -15.38 13.99 12.84
C LEU A 6 -15.33 12.94 11.72
N ALA A 7 -15.18 13.37 10.47
CA ALA A 7 -14.99 12.48 9.34
C ALA A 7 -13.57 11.90 9.33
N CYS A 8 -12.54 12.74 9.55
CA CYS A 8 -11.16 12.28 9.68
C CYS A 8 -10.97 11.29 10.83
N GLU A 9 -11.56 11.54 12.01
CA GLU A 9 -11.46 10.63 13.17
C GLU A 9 -12.07 9.24 12.92
N LYS A 10 -13.06 9.14 12.04
CA LYS A 10 -13.62 7.85 11.63
C LYS A 10 -12.76 7.16 10.58
N LEU A 11 -12.19 7.93 9.64
CA LEU A 11 -11.34 7.43 8.56
C LEU A 11 -9.95 7.00 9.03
N LEU A 12 -9.52 7.41 10.22
CA LEU A 12 -8.28 6.95 10.87
C LEU A 12 -8.45 5.60 11.60
N ARG A 13 -9.63 4.99 11.56
CA ARG A 13 -9.85 3.70 12.23
C ARG A 13 -9.42 2.57 11.31
N PRO A 14 -8.83 1.49 11.84
CA PRO A 14 -8.58 0.30 11.05
C PRO A 14 -9.89 -0.30 10.50
N VAL A 15 -9.83 -0.94 9.33
CA VAL A 15 -10.98 -1.69 8.80
C VAL A 15 -11.31 -2.88 9.71
N ASP A 16 -12.60 -3.18 9.86
CA ASP A 16 -13.06 -4.33 10.64
C ASP A 16 -12.76 -5.67 9.92
N LYS A 17 -12.75 -5.63 8.59
CA LYS A 17 -12.43 -6.76 7.72
C LYS A 17 -11.65 -6.24 6.52
N ALA A 18 -10.53 -6.90 6.19
CA ALA A 18 -9.80 -6.57 4.97
C ALA A 18 -10.69 -6.70 3.73
N PRO A 19 -10.68 -5.70 2.83
CA PRO A 19 -11.23 -5.86 1.49
C PRO A 19 -10.36 -6.83 0.68
N ASP A 20 -10.91 -7.35 -0.41
CA ASP A 20 -10.08 -8.03 -1.41
C ASP A 20 -9.19 -6.98 -2.08
N LEU A 21 -7.86 -7.17 -1.97
CA LEU A 21 -6.86 -6.27 -2.52
C LEU A 21 -6.52 -6.61 -3.97
N SER A 22 -6.97 -7.76 -4.48
CA SER A 22 -6.62 -8.25 -5.81
C SER A 22 -7.15 -7.32 -6.89
N GLY A 23 -6.29 -6.92 -7.83
CA GLY A 23 -6.68 -6.04 -8.94
C GLY A 23 -5.60 -5.03 -9.31
N ARG A 24 -6.00 -4.05 -10.12
CA ARG A 24 -5.13 -2.95 -10.55
C ARG A 24 -5.50 -1.68 -9.83
N TRP A 25 -4.52 -1.08 -9.16
CA TRP A 25 -4.65 0.13 -8.37
C TRP A 25 -3.73 1.23 -8.88
N TYR A 26 -4.06 2.47 -8.54
CA TYR A 26 -3.29 3.65 -8.88
C TYR A 26 -2.97 4.42 -7.60
N VAL A 27 -1.71 4.82 -7.43
CA VAL A 27 -1.33 5.67 -6.31
C VAL A 27 -1.77 7.11 -6.61
N ILE A 28 -2.81 7.56 -5.91
CA ILE A 28 -3.41 8.90 -6.10
C ILE A 28 -2.83 9.96 -5.16
N ALA A 29 -2.34 9.54 -3.98
CA ALA A 29 -1.75 10.41 -2.98
C ALA A 29 -0.84 9.59 -2.05
N CYS A 30 0.23 10.21 -1.56
CA CYS A 30 1.08 9.66 -0.51
C CYS A 30 1.65 10.82 0.31
N VAL A 31 1.54 10.74 1.63
CA VAL A 31 2.06 11.77 2.54
C VAL A 31 3.42 11.31 3.04
N TRP A 32 4.47 11.66 2.30
CA TRP A 32 5.85 11.43 2.70
C TRP A 32 6.65 12.73 2.59
N GLN A 33 7.54 13.00 3.54
CA GLN A 33 8.33 14.25 3.62
C GLN A 33 9.33 14.44 2.45
N MET A 34 9.43 13.51 1.48
CA MET A 34 10.32 13.62 0.30
C MET A 34 9.60 13.48 -1.06
N ILE A 35 8.32 13.81 -1.18
CA ILE A 35 7.56 13.50 -2.41
C ILE A 35 7.54 14.58 -3.50
N ASP A 36 7.97 15.81 -3.21
CA ASP A 36 7.97 16.91 -4.20
C ASP A 36 8.75 16.62 -5.49
N ARG A 37 9.61 15.59 -5.52
CA ARG A 37 10.39 15.18 -6.71
C ARG A 37 9.95 13.89 -7.38
N VAL A 38 9.13 13.05 -6.73
CA VAL A 38 8.83 11.67 -7.19
C VAL A 38 7.40 11.51 -7.73
N LEU A 39 6.47 12.39 -7.32
CA LEU A 39 5.12 12.47 -7.91
C LEU A 39 5.09 13.36 -9.16
N SER A 40 6.11 13.25 -10.02
CA SER A 40 5.93 13.56 -11.45
C SER A 40 4.74 12.72 -11.96
N PRO A 41 3.92 13.19 -12.93
CA PRO A 41 2.66 12.56 -13.36
C PRO A 41 2.83 11.19 -14.07
N SER A 42 3.97 10.55 -13.87
CA SER A 42 4.38 9.29 -14.45
C SER A 42 3.86 8.12 -13.60
N VAL A 43 2.54 7.94 -13.63
CA VAL A 43 1.80 6.67 -13.53
C VAL A 43 2.49 5.59 -12.67
N HIS A 44 2.23 5.61 -11.37
CA HIS A 44 2.54 4.51 -10.44
C HIS A 44 1.35 3.56 -10.41
N VAL A 45 1.39 2.51 -11.25
CA VAL A 45 0.38 1.45 -11.25
C VAL A 45 0.83 0.36 -10.30
N VAL A 46 -0.05 -0.06 -9.40
CA VAL A 46 0.17 -1.21 -8.54
C VAL A 46 -0.75 -2.32 -9.01
N GLU A 47 -0.18 -3.43 -9.46
CA GLU A 47 -0.93 -4.64 -9.79
C GLU A 47 -0.79 -5.63 -8.64
N VAL A 48 -1.90 -5.94 -7.98
CA VAL A 48 -1.95 -6.84 -6.83
C VAL A 48 -2.53 -8.16 -7.28
N THR A 49 -1.77 -9.24 -7.11
CA THR A 49 -2.20 -10.59 -7.47
C THR A 49 -2.19 -11.48 -6.22
N SER A 50 -3.33 -12.12 -5.91
CA SER A 50 -3.38 -13.13 -4.85
C SER A 50 -2.58 -14.37 -5.24
N LYS A 51 -1.82 -14.93 -4.31
CA LYS A 51 -1.16 -16.23 -4.50
C LYS A 51 -2.10 -17.40 -4.24
N GLU A 52 -1.66 -18.59 -4.67
CA GLU A 52 -2.33 -19.86 -4.37
C GLU A 52 -2.42 -20.14 -2.86
N THR A 53 -1.48 -19.61 -2.07
CA THR A 53 -1.53 -19.62 -0.61
C THR A 53 -2.46 -18.52 -0.10
N PRO A 54 -3.46 -18.83 0.74
CA PRO A 54 -4.37 -17.85 1.30
C PRO A 54 -3.63 -16.70 1.99
N HIS A 55 -4.12 -15.48 1.84
CA HIS A 55 -3.60 -14.26 2.47
C HIS A 55 -2.24 -13.75 2.00
N PHE A 56 -1.57 -14.42 1.05
CA PHE A 56 -0.35 -13.91 0.43
C PHE A 56 -0.65 -13.20 -0.89
N TYR A 57 -0.04 -12.05 -1.09
CA TYR A 57 -0.22 -11.20 -2.26
C TYR A 57 1.13 -10.76 -2.83
N ASP A 58 1.25 -10.80 -4.15
CA ASP A 58 2.36 -10.17 -4.87
C ASP A 58 1.89 -8.81 -5.39
N PHE A 59 2.58 -7.75 -4.97
CA PHE A 59 2.37 -6.37 -5.39
C PHE A 59 3.43 -6.03 -6.44
N ILE A 60 3.01 -5.90 -7.68
CA ILE A 60 3.86 -5.49 -8.79
C ILE A 60 3.68 -3.99 -8.95
N VAL A 61 4.64 -3.22 -8.46
CA VAL A 61 4.67 -1.77 -8.60
C VAL A 61 5.38 -1.44 -9.90
N LYS A 62 4.64 -0.83 -10.82
CA LYS A 62 5.15 -0.30 -12.09
C LYS A 62 5.26 1.20 -11.96
N ALA A 63 6.49 1.69 -11.91
CA ALA A 63 6.79 3.11 -11.77
C ALA A 63 7.51 3.61 -13.01
N LYS A 64 7.11 4.77 -13.51
CA LYS A 64 7.89 5.52 -14.49
C LYS A 64 8.52 6.71 -13.77
N ILE A 65 9.84 6.77 -13.69
CA ILE A 65 10.55 7.84 -12.97
C ILE A 65 11.65 8.36 -13.91
N TYR A 66 11.70 9.68 -14.13
CA TYR A 66 12.65 10.34 -15.05
C TYR A 66 12.70 9.74 -16.46
N GLY A 67 11.58 9.23 -16.97
CA GLY A 67 11.48 8.63 -18.30
C GLY A 67 11.87 7.15 -18.39
N LEU A 68 12.38 6.56 -17.30
CA LEU A 68 12.67 5.14 -17.19
C LEU A 68 11.49 4.40 -16.56
N CYS A 69 11.13 3.24 -17.11
CA CYS A 69 10.13 2.36 -16.52
C CYS A 69 10.84 1.25 -15.71
N GLY A 70 10.45 1.11 -14.45
CA GLY A 70 10.88 0.02 -13.58
C GLY A 70 9.68 -0.77 -13.08
N ASN A 71 9.86 -2.07 -12.91
CA ASN A 71 8.91 -2.94 -12.23
C ASN A 71 9.59 -3.48 -10.97
N GLU A 72 8.92 -3.35 -9.84
CA GLU A 72 9.34 -3.92 -8.57
C GLU A 72 8.26 -4.89 -8.10
N ILE A 73 8.65 -6.05 -7.57
CA ILE A 73 7.72 -7.03 -7.00
C ILE A 73 7.98 -7.06 -5.50
N GLN A 74 6.99 -6.62 -4.74
CA GLN A 74 6.95 -6.71 -3.29
C GLN A 74 5.95 -7.79 -2.89
N ARG A 75 6.18 -8.45 -1.76
CA ARG A 75 5.30 -9.53 -1.30
C ARG A 75 4.74 -9.18 0.05
N PHE A 76 3.46 -9.45 0.22
CA PHE A 76 2.76 -9.12 1.45
C PHE A 76 1.90 -10.27 1.96
N PHE A 77 1.79 -10.35 3.28
CA PHE A 77 0.85 -11.21 3.98
C PHE A 77 -0.22 -10.34 4.66
N LEU A 78 -1.49 -10.67 4.41
CA LEU A 78 -2.64 -9.91 4.90
C LEU A 78 -3.33 -10.66 6.05
N GLU A 79 -3.21 -10.14 7.26
CA GLU A 79 -3.90 -10.68 8.43
C GLU A 79 -4.86 -9.64 9.01
N ASN A 80 -6.16 -9.93 8.94
CA ASN A 80 -7.25 -9.05 9.38
C ASN A 80 -7.26 -7.69 8.66
N ASN A 81 -6.56 -6.70 9.21
CA ASN A 81 -6.44 -5.34 8.70
C ASN A 81 -4.96 -4.89 8.63
N LYS A 82 -4.03 -5.83 8.75
CA LYS A 82 -2.59 -5.60 8.75
C LYS A 82 -1.95 -6.26 7.54
N LEU A 83 -1.09 -5.50 6.87
CA LEU A 83 -0.31 -5.93 5.72
C LEU A 83 1.16 -6.03 6.17
N PHE A 84 1.73 -7.22 6.13
CA PHE A 84 3.10 -7.50 6.51
C PHE A 84 3.96 -7.69 5.27
N ASP A 85 5.10 -6.99 5.16
CA ASP A 85 6.11 -7.32 4.15
C ASP A 85 6.68 -8.72 4.45
N VAL A 86 6.82 -9.55 3.43
CA VAL A 86 7.34 -10.91 3.56
C VAL A 86 8.50 -11.17 2.62
N ASP A 87 9.51 -11.87 3.13
CA ASP A 87 10.66 -12.27 2.33
C ASP A 87 10.36 -13.46 1.39
N SER A 88 11.38 -13.94 0.69
CA SER A 88 11.27 -15.10 -0.19
C SER A 88 10.91 -16.42 0.52
N ASN A 89 11.10 -16.48 1.84
CA ASN A 89 10.76 -17.63 2.68
C ASN A 89 9.38 -17.47 3.34
N ASN A 90 8.60 -16.45 2.94
CA ASN A 90 7.32 -16.08 3.54
C ASN A 90 7.40 -15.70 5.03
N ALA A 91 8.57 -15.31 5.53
CA ALA A 91 8.71 -14.78 6.88
C ALA A 91 8.31 -13.29 6.88
N SER A 92 7.45 -12.89 7.81
CA SER A 92 7.06 -11.49 7.97
C SER A 92 8.16 -10.69 8.66
N HIS A 93 8.39 -9.47 8.17
CA HIS A 93 9.41 -8.56 8.69
C HIS A 93 8.83 -7.18 8.98
N GLY A 94 9.42 -6.51 9.96
CA GLY A 94 9.11 -5.10 10.26
C GLY A 94 7.78 -4.85 10.96
N VAL A 95 7.34 -3.58 10.91
CA VAL A 95 6.05 -3.14 11.44
C VAL A 95 5.05 -3.18 10.28
N PRO A 96 3.88 -3.83 10.43
CA PRO A 96 2.91 -3.94 9.36
C PRO A 96 2.26 -2.58 9.04
N ASP A 97 1.87 -2.42 7.78
CA ASP A 97 0.93 -1.38 7.40
C ASP A 97 -0.47 -1.76 7.89
N VAL A 98 -1.25 -0.76 8.29
CA VAL A 98 -2.63 -0.93 8.77
C VAL A 98 -3.58 -0.36 7.73
N LEU A 99 -4.53 -1.17 7.28
CA LEU A 99 -5.61 -0.76 6.39
C LEU A 99 -6.65 0.03 7.17
N LEU A 100 -6.95 1.24 6.68
CA LEU A 100 -7.83 2.20 7.31
C LEU A 100 -9.21 2.27 6.63
N GLN A 101 -10.22 2.66 7.40
CA GLN A 101 -11.56 2.92 6.89
C GLN A 101 -11.53 4.08 5.91
N THR A 102 -12.22 3.90 4.80
CA THR A 102 -12.31 4.89 3.72
C THR A 102 -13.77 5.23 3.45
N GLY A 103 -14.04 6.48 3.08
CA GLY A 103 -15.35 6.92 2.58
C GLY A 103 -15.56 6.62 1.09
N CYS A 104 -14.51 6.17 0.41
CA CYS A 104 -14.53 5.77 -1.00
C CYS A 104 -14.57 4.24 -1.09
N PRO A 105 -15.59 3.64 -1.73
CA PRO A 105 -15.73 2.19 -1.84
C PRO A 105 -14.63 1.54 -2.70
N ASP A 106 -14.08 2.29 -3.65
CA ASP A 106 -13.07 1.83 -4.62
C ASP A 106 -11.67 2.37 -4.30
N CYS A 107 -11.41 2.69 -3.03
CA CYS A 107 -10.12 3.20 -2.59
C CYS A 107 -9.57 2.36 -1.45
N ILE A 108 -8.26 2.26 -1.36
CA ILE A 108 -7.58 1.66 -0.21
C ILE A 108 -6.73 2.75 0.42
N VAL A 109 -6.82 2.85 1.74
CA VAL A 109 -5.96 3.72 2.55
C VAL A 109 -5.19 2.83 3.50
N SER A 110 -3.87 2.96 3.49
CA SER A 110 -2.99 2.30 4.44
C SER A 110 -2.14 3.33 5.18
N GLU A 111 -1.88 3.05 6.45
CA GLU A 111 -0.92 3.77 7.26
C GLU A 111 0.16 2.80 7.70
N GLY A 112 1.42 3.18 7.50
CA GLY A 112 2.54 2.42 8.01
C GLY A 112 3.86 3.05 7.63
N PRO A 113 4.97 2.46 8.10
CA PRO A 113 6.29 2.93 7.72
C PRO A 113 6.49 2.65 6.22
N PHE A 114 6.66 3.70 5.42
CA PHE A 114 7.06 3.53 4.02
C PHE A 114 8.26 2.58 3.96
N PRO A 115 8.29 1.59 3.05
CA PRO A 115 9.47 0.78 2.84
C PRO A 115 10.57 1.71 2.34
N SER A 116 11.37 2.22 3.28
CA SER A 116 12.65 2.83 2.97
C SER A 116 13.50 1.71 2.39
N ASN A 117 13.58 1.66 1.07
CA ASN A 117 14.43 0.72 0.33
C ASN A 117 15.72 0.37 1.10
N THR A 118 15.90 -0.92 1.34
CA THR A 118 17.15 -1.68 1.17
C THR A 118 18.46 -0.91 1.36
N HIS A 119 19.25 -1.31 2.38
CA HIS A 119 20.66 -1.71 2.24
C HIS A 119 21.18 -2.17 3.60
N ASN A 120 21.43 -3.46 3.77
CA ASN A 120 22.61 -3.91 4.50
C ASN A 120 23.25 -5.02 3.68
N PHE A 121 24.49 -4.71 3.29
CA PHE A 121 25.51 -5.47 2.54
C PHE A 121 25.32 -6.98 2.36
#